data_AF-A0A2S6C6U4-F1
#
_entry.id   AF-A0A2S6C6U4-F1
#
_cell.length_a   1.000
_cell.length_b   1.000
_cell.length_c   1.000
_cell.angle_alpha   90.00
_cell.angle_beta   90.00
_cell.angle_gamma   90.00
#
_symmetry.space_group_name_H-M   'P 1'
#
loop_
_entity.id
_entity.type
_entity.pdbx_description
1 polymer ?
#
loop_
_entity_poly.entity_id
_entity_poly.type
_entity_poly.pdbx_seq_one_letter_code
_entity_poly.pdbx_strand_id
1 'polypeptide(L)'
;MDVPFDPSKWQPTRSYETWEKQYSEAEILQLGQILASNTKEILSHPYDARTWIKRSYTLKLLRYPELAAGDGFKAAKLCRNIVEVLEGNTKPNFRLGLNMGFWMRHEDDDDEDGSGGGGGGFMDGADDDVDAYLASPRDLDLDEEHDLQAVKFATLLSEAQKMILDNLDYAPNREEGLYSPRAYPWMKEEHWGRTDKTLGEIEKAFQEAHKERCGTRESVPCFSKRYAFGFGVGPNDGKDVIGVFANRELAENEFVLVDKSRLWGCAGPGTAESSLVNRGRSSNLYGGTGCLDELHPNDENDAVEHDLRWLRDRLGAEAPHTILMARCLLACVQDNISNPFDHTLIARLTPHYDPNLRKIFCLDKDISILNDALTRFGIDIFANHNFDTWVLFTLEARVANNAWSDPQAACLSPLFALINHSCDPNLSWRSLADHRTLILETKRSVKEGEQLFIEYDAFQHHKPVKERRAKLRLWLSEDCVCTRCVEEVKAEEEKAATATEAKGVEESGEVEVTPGWMDEMPAELPEDKVKEGKWEGLWKEKKNRRKGRGKVKKRRGRRDSLSP
;
A
#
# COMPACT_ATOMS: atom_id res chain seq x y z
N MET A 1 -4.33 14.39 5.92
CA MET A 1 -4.65 15.29 4.78
C MET A 1 -5.06 16.69 5.23
N ASP A 2 -5.22 16.92 6.53
CA ASP A 2 -5.66 18.15 7.20
C ASP A 2 -4.55 19.19 7.42
N VAL A 3 -3.31 18.85 7.10
CA VAL A 3 -2.16 19.76 7.12
C VAL A 3 -1.57 19.83 5.70
N PRO A 4 -1.24 21.03 5.19
CA PRO A 4 -0.55 21.16 3.90
C PRO A 4 0.75 20.37 3.89
N PHE A 5 1.01 19.65 2.81
CA PHE A 5 2.25 18.89 2.62
C PHE A 5 3.32 19.71 1.89
N ASP A 6 4.57 19.29 2.03
CA ASP A 6 5.70 19.83 1.28
C ASP A 6 5.58 19.47 -0.22
N PRO A 7 5.50 20.44 -1.15
CA PRO A 7 5.38 20.18 -2.58
C PRO A 7 6.46 19.25 -3.15
N SER A 8 7.68 19.23 -2.56
CA SER A 8 8.76 18.33 -2.99
C SER A 8 8.47 16.85 -2.71
N LYS A 9 7.56 16.55 -1.78
CA LYS A 9 7.11 15.19 -1.47
C LYS A 9 5.94 14.74 -2.34
N TRP A 10 5.34 15.64 -3.13
CA TRP A 10 4.21 15.30 -3.98
C TRP A 10 4.64 14.34 -5.08
N GLN A 11 3.95 13.20 -5.13
CA GLN A 11 4.10 12.25 -6.22
C GLN A 11 2.70 11.82 -6.69
N PRO A 12 2.30 12.12 -7.93
CA PRO A 12 1.00 11.73 -8.44
C PRO A 12 0.93 10.21 -8.69
N THR A 13 -0.20 9.59 -8.37
CA THR A 13 -0.42 8.17 -8.67
C THR A 13 -0.86 7.94 -10.11
N ARG A 14 -1.40 8.96 -10.80
CA ARG A 14 -1.54 8.97 -12.26
C ARG A 14 -0.36 9.68 -12.91
N SER A 15 0.34 9.04 -13.84
CA SER A 15 1.45 9.65 -14.59
C SER A 15 0.98 10.71 -15.59
N TYR A 16 1.81 11.72 -15.87
CA TYR A 16 1.50 12.76 -16.86
C TYR A 16 1.45 12.17 -18.26
N GLU A 17 0.42 12.54 -19.02
CA GLU A 17 0.43 12.30 -20.45
C GLU A 17 1.34 13.34 -21.13
N THR A 18 1.89 12.99 -22.30
CA THR A 18 2.91 13.81 -22.98
C THR A 18 2.43 15.20 -23.38
N TRP A 19 1.11 15.40 -23.47
CA TRP A 19 0.47 16.68 -23.82
C TRP A 19 -0.05 17.47 -22.60
N GLU A 20 0.01 16.90 -21.39
CA GLU A 20 -0.50 17.57 -20.19
C GLU A 20 0.52 18.57 -19.63
N LYS A 21 0.04 19.75 -19.21
CA LYS A 21 0.87 20.75 -18.52
C LYS A 21 1.26 20.19 -17.15
N GLN A 22 2.56 20.14 -16.87
CA GLN A 22 3.06 19.85 -15.52
C GLN A 22 2.77 21.03 -14.59
N TYR A 23 2.40 20.72 -13.35
CA TYR A 23 2.19 21.73 -12.32
C TYR A 23 3.54 22.26 -11.83
N SER A 24 3.58 23.57 -11.61
CA SER A 24 4.65 24.23 -10.87
C SER A 24 4.55 23.93 -9.37
N GLU A 25 5.65 24.10 -8.65
CA GLU A 25 5.70 23.93 -7.20
C GLU A 25 4.68 24.82 -6.47
N ALA A 26 4.46 26.05 -6.97
CA ALA A 26 3.47 26.97 -6.43
C ALA A 26 2.02 26.48 -6.64
N GLU A 27 1.71 25.91 -7.81
CA GLU A 27 0.40 25.28 -8.08
C GLU A 27 0.16 24.10 -7.14
N ILE A 28 1.18 23.27 -6.90
CA ILE A 28 1.09 22.13 -5.95
C ILE A 28 0.92 22.60 -4.51
N LEU A 29 1.66 23.64 -4.09
CA LEU A 29 1.50 24.23 -2.76
C LEU A 29 0.07 24.74 -2.55
N GLN A 30 -0.49 25.44 -3.54
CA GLN A 30 -1.86 25.94 -3.49
C GLN A 30 -2.88 24.79 -3.41
N LEU A 31 -2.73 23.75 -4.24
CA LEU A 31 -3.60 22.57 -4.19
C LEU A 31 -3.49 21.82 -2.86
N GLY A 32 -2.28 21.74 -2.27
CA GLY A 32 -2.07 21.16 -0.94
C GLY A 32 -2.76 21.94 0.17
N GLN A 33 -2.78 23.28 0.10
CA GLN A 33 -3.53 24.14 1.02
C GLN A 33 -5.04 23.95 0.87
N ILE A 34 -5.55 23.87 -0.36
CA ILE A 34 -6.96 23.59 -0.64
C ILE A 34 -7.35 22.21 -0.11
N LEU A 35 -6.52 21.18 -0.32
CA LEU A 35 -6.76 19.82 0.19
C LEU A 35 -6.88 19.82 1.73
N ALA A 36 -5.98 20.54 2.41
CA ALA A 36 -6.02 20.68 3.85
C ALA A 36 -7.29 21.38 4.34
N SER A 37 -7.71 22.45 3.66
CA SER A 37 -8.96 23.16 3.96
C SER A 37 -10.18 22.26 3.78
N ASN A 38 -10.28 21.57 2.63
CA ASN A 38 -11.38 20.66 2.34
C ASN A 38 -11.45 19.52 3.36
N THR A 39 -10.29 18.99 3.78
CA THR A 39 -10.25 17.94 4.82
C THR A 39 -10.75 18.44 6.18
N LYS A 40 -10.42 19.68 6.58
CA LYS A 40 -10.94 20.29 7.81
C LYS A 40 -12.45 20.55 7.74
N GLU A 41 -12.95 20.91 6.56
CA GLU A 41 -14.39 21.08 6.33
C GLU A 41 -15.13 19.75 6.51
N ILE A 42 -14.61 18.65 5.95
CA ILE A 42 -15.17 17.30 6.17
C ILE A 42 -15.10 16.91 7.64
N LEU A 43 -13.98 17.16 8.34
CA LEU A 43 -13.87 16.87 9.78
C LEU A 43 -14.94 17.58 10.61
N SER A 44 -15.37 18.77 10.17
CA SER A 44 -16.41 19.56 10.83
C SER A 44 -17.82 19.13 10.41
N HIS A 45 -17.98 18.65 9.17
CA HIS A 45 -19.26 18.28 8.57
C HIS A 45 -19.17 16.95 7.80
N PRO A 46 -18.90 15.82 8.48
CA PRO A 46 -18.55 14.56 7.81
C PRO A 46 -19.69 13.96 6.98
N TYR A 47 -20.95 14.33 7.27
CA TYR A 47 -22.13 13.84 6.56
C TYR A 47 -22.64 14.82 5.48
N ASP A 48 -21.94 15.92 5.22
CA ASP A 48 -22.27 16.80 4.09
C ASP A 48 -21.56 16.32 2.82
N ALA A 49 -22.32 15.73 1.89
CA ALA A 49 -21.81 15.22 0.63
C ALA A 49 -21.02 16.26 -0.21
N ARG A 50 -21.35 17.55 -0.08
CA ARG A 50 -20.65 18.63 -0.81
C ARG A 50 -19.18 18.71 -0.42
N THR A 51 -18.86 18.48 0.86
CA THR A 51 -17.48 18.56 1.37
C THR A 51 -16.61 17.46 0.76
N TRP A 52 -17.15 16.25 0.63
CA TRP A 52 -16.51 15.12 -0.06
C TRP A 52 -16.35 15.37 -1.56
N ILE A 53 -17.36 15.92 -2.25
CA ILE A 53 -17.26 16.27 -3.68
C ILE A 53 -16.16 17.32 -3.91
N LYS A 54 -16.10 18.37 -3.07
CA LYS A 54 -15.04 19.39 -3.12
C LYS A 54 -13.65 18.75 -2.98
N ARG A 55 -13.45 17.87 -2.00
CA ARG A 55 -12.16 17.19 -1.79
C ARG A 55 -11.82 16.23 -2.92
N SER A 56 -12.80 15.50 -3.45
CA SER A 56 -12.66 14.64 -4.62
C SER A 56 -12.12 15.43 -5.83
N TYR A 57 -12.65 16.63 -6.08
CA TYR A 57 -12.17 17.50 -7.16
C TYR A 57 -10.70 17.90 -6.96
N THR A 58 -10.31 18.29 -5.75
CA THR A 58 -8.91 18.62 -5.44
C THR A 58 -7.98 17.42 -5.59
N LEU A 59 -8.39 16.22 -5.16
CA LEU A 59 -7.61 14.99 -5.31
C LEU A 59 -7.45 14.59 -6.78
N LYS A 60 -8.50 14.79 -7.59
CA LYS A 60 -8.43 14.63 -9.06
C LYS A 60 -7.40 15.59 -9.66
N LEU A 61 -7.40 16.86 -9.26
CA LEU A 61 -6.41 17.85 -9.71
C LEU A 61 -4.99 17.49 -9.24
N LEU A 62 -4.83 16.94 -8.03
CA LEU A 62 -3.56 16.42 -7.53
C LEU A 62 -3.16 15.07 -8.17
N ARG A 63 -3.98 14.57 -9.10
CA ARG A 63 -3.75 13.36 -9.92
C ARG A 63 -3.70 12.07 -9.08
N TYR A 64 -4.61 11.99 -8.10
CA TYR A 64 -4.92 10.82 -7.27
C TYR A 64 -6.31 10.23 -7.62
N PRO A 65 -6.47 9.55 -8.78
CA PRO A 65 -7.77 9.09 -9.25
C PRO A 65 -8.47 8.13 -8.27
N GLU A 66 -7.71 7.26 -7.60
CA GLU A 66 -8.23 6.29 -6.65
C GLU A 66 -8.81 6.96 -5.40
N LEU A 67 -8.20 8.07 -4.96
CA LEU A 67 -8.69 8.83 -3.82
C LEU A 67 -9.90 9.70 -4.20
N ALA A 68 -9.86 10.29 -5.39
CA ALA A 68 -10.99 11.05 -5.90
C ALA A 68 -12.24 10.18 -6.08
N ALA A 69 -12.08 8.97 -6.64
CA ALA A 69 -13.15 7.98 -6.74
C ALA A 69 -13.67 7.55 -5.35
N GLY A 70 -12.78 7.37 -4.37
CA GLY A 70 -13.15 7.08 -2.98
C GLY A 70 -14.03 8.15 -2.33
N ASP A 71 -13.67 9.42 -2.50
CA ASP A 71 -14.48 10.55 -2.00
C ASP A 71 -15.82 10.66 -2.75
N GLY A 72 -15.81 10.44 -4.07
CA GLY A 72 -17.03 10.36 -4.87
C GLY A 72 -17.96 9.24 -4.41
N PHE A 73 -17.42 8.07 -4.07
CA PHE A 73 -18.18 6.95 -3.50
C PHE A 73 -18.84 7.34 -2.18
N LYS A 74 -18.11 7.97 -1.26
CA LYS A 74 -18.64 8.42 0.04
C LYS A 74 -19.75 9.46 -0.15
N ALA A 75 -19.54 10.46 -1.00
CA ALA A 75 -20.57 11.44 -1.33
C ALA A 75 -21.83 10.79 -1.92
N ALA A 76 -21.66 9.88 -2.88
CA ALA A 76 -22.78 9.15 -3.48
C ALA A 76 -23.53 8.30 -2.45
N LYS A 77 -22.82 7.68 -1.50
CA LYS A 77 -23.43 6.89 -0.42
C LYS A 77 -24.26 7.74 0.54
N LEU A 78 -23.83 8.97 0.85
CA LEU A 78 -24.61 9.92 1.66
C LEU A 78 -25.91 10.35 0.95
N CYS A 79 -25.85 10.62 -0.36
CA CYS A 79 -27.02 11.09 -1.10
C CYS A 79 -28.01 9.98 -1.45
N ARG A 80 -27.54 8.77 -1.81
CA ARG A 80 -28.39 7.71 -2.39
C ARG A 80 -29.59 7.36 -1.52
N ASN A 81 -29.37 7.10 -0.24
CA ASN A 81 -30.45 6.73 0.68
C ASN A 81 -31.46 7.87 0.88
N ILE A 82 -31.01 9.13 0.81
CA ILE A 82 -31.88 10.30 0.96
C ILE A 82 -32.75 10.46 -0.29
N VAL A 83 -32.16 10.35 -1.48
CA VAL A 83 -32.88 10.39 -2.76
C VAL A 83 -33.94 9.29 -2.82
N GLU A 84 -33.60 8.05 -2.47
CA GLU A 84 -34.55 6.92 -2.45
C GLU A 84 -35.75 7.19 -1.51
N VAL A 85 -35.50 7.81 -0.35
CA VAL A 85 -36.57 8.12 0.60
C VAL A 85 -37.48 9.24 0.09
N LEU A 86 -36.89 10.32 -0.45
CA LEU A 86 -37.60 11.51 -0.93
C LEU A 86 -38.39 11.20 -2.22
N GLU A 87 -37.76 10.62 -3.24
CA GLU A 87 -38.43 10.28 -4.50
C GLU A 87 -39.47 9.16 -4.33
N GLY A 88 -39.22 8.23 -3.41
CA GLY A 88 -40.17 7.18 -3.07
C GLY A 88 -41.28 7.63 -2.12
N ASN A 89 -41.21 8.87 -1.62
CA ASN A 89 -42.05 9.42 -0.55
C ASN A 89 -42.31 8.41 0.59
N THR A 90 -41.27 7.74 1.05
CA THR A 90 -41.39 6.66 2.05
C THR A 90 -41.46 7.17 3.48
N LYS A 91 -41.19 8.48 3.70
CA LYS A 91 -41.28 9.16 4.99
C LYS A 91 -41.99 10.52 4.86
N PRO A 92 -43.27 10.55 4.46
CA PRO A 92 -43.99 11.80 4.17
C PRO A 92 -44.04 12.74 5.37
N ASN A 93 -44.14 12.20 6.59
CA ASN A 93 -44.28 13.00 7.82
C ASN A 93 -42.94 13.31 8.51
N PHE A 94 -41.82 13.29 7.77
CA PHE A 94 -40.50 13.55 8.35
C PHE A 94 -39.76 14.61 7.55
N ARG A 95 -39.14 15.57 8.24
CA ARG A 95 -38.19 16.55 7.68
C ARG A 95 -36.76 16.05 7.86
N LEU A 96 -35.86 16.45 6.96
CA LEU A 96 -34.44 16.19 7.13
C LEU A 96 -33.87 17.12 8.21
N GLY A 97 -33.12 16.57 9.17
CA GLY A 97 -32.44 17.34 10.20
C GLY A 97 -31.45 18.34 9.61
N LEU A 98 -31.26 19.47 10.30
CA LEU A 98 -30.19 20.42 10.00
C LEU A 98 -28.85 19.65 10.00
N ASN A 99 -28.06 19.80 8.94
CA ASN A 99 -26.82 19.05 8.69
C ASN A 99 -26.97 17.55 8.37
N MET A 100 -28.15 17.13 7.87
CA MET A 100 -28.39 15.97 6.98
C MET A 100 -28.08 14.56 7.52
N GLY A 101 -27.97 14.38 8.84
CA GLY A 101 -27.64 13.08 9.46
C GLY A 101 -28.82 12.25 9.99
N PHE A 102 -30.04 12.80 10.02
CA PHE A 102 -31.19 12.14 10.63
C PHE A 102 -32.52 12.72 10.13
N TRP A 103 -33.60 11.95 10.31
CA TRP A 103 -34.96 12.35 9.98
C TRP A 103 -35.67 12.79 11.26
N MET A 104 -36.34 13.94 11.22
CA MET A 104 -37.14 14.49 12.31
C MET A 104 -38.61 14.37 11.95
N ARG A 105 -39.44 13.91 12.88
CA ARG A 105 -40.89 13.87 12.64
C ARG A 105 -41.40 15.31 12.50
N HIS A 106 -42.21 15.56 11.48
CA HIS A 106 -43.00 16.77 11.38
C HIS A 106 -44.15 16.68 12.37
N GLU A 107 -44.26 17.67 13.26
CA GLU A 107 -45.43 17.87 14.10
C GLU A 107 -46.24 18.97 13.41
N ASP A 108 -47.43 18.61 12.92
CA ASP A 108 -48.40 19.59 12.47
C ASP A 108 -48.90 20.32 13.73
N ASP A 109 -48.78 21.65 13.78
CA ASP A 109 -49.30 22.49 14.87
C ASP A 109 -50.86 22.54 14.89
N ASP A 110 -51.52 21.46 14.46
CA ASP A 110 -52.98 21.34 14.36
C ASP A 110 -53.65 20.76 15.62
N ASP A 111 -52.88 20.48 16.69
CA ASP A 111 -53.46 20.29 18.02
C ASP A 111 -53.65 21.65 18.71
N GLU A 112 -54.56 22.44 18.15
CA GLU A 112 -55.11 23.66 18.72
C GLU A 112 -56.01 23.34 19.93
N ASP A 113 -55.47 22.67 20.95
CA ASP A 113 -56.07 22.61 22.28
C ASP A 113 -55.48 23.77 23.09
N GLY A 114 -56.14 24.93 22.96
CA GLY A 114 -55.67 26.21 23.44
C GLY A 114 -55.22 26.23 24.92
N SER A 115 -54.04 26.80 25.16
CA SER A 115 -53.82 27.95 26.05
C SER A 115 -52.35 28.14 26.40
N GLY A 116 -51.87 29.39 26.27
CA GLY A 116 -50.72 29.87 27.04
C GLY A 116 -49.55 30.38 26.21
N GLY A 117 -49.58 31.67 25.88
CA GLY A 117 -48.50 32.35 25.21
C GLY A 117 -47.20 32.44 26.03
N GLY A 118 -46.09 32.58 25.31
CA GLY A 118 -44.77 32.86 25.88
C GLY A 118 -43.81 33.31 24.79
N GLY A 119 -43.86 34.59 24.44
CA GLY A 119 -42.92 35.20 23.51
C GLY A 119 -41.50 35.20 24.09
N GLY A 120 -40.55 34.73 23.28
CA GLY A 120 -39.11 34.85 23.54
C GLY A 120 -38.42 35.34 22.27
N GLY A 121 -38.26 36.66 22.16
CA GLY A 121 -37.47 37.27 21.09
C GLY A 121 -35.99 36.93 21.28
N PHE A 122 -35.35 36.42 20.22
CA PHE A 122 -33.90 36.33 20.13
C PHE A 122 -33.38 37.37 19.15
N MET A 123 -32.36 38.09 19.61
CA MET A 123 -31.74 39.23 18.94
C MET A 123 -30.97 38.81 17.69
N ASP A 124 -31.12 39.69 16.70
CA ASP A 124 -30.40 39.79 15.44
C ASP A 124 -28.89 40.01 15.67
N GLY A 125 -28.08 39.30 14.89
CA GLY A 125 -26.62 39.32 14.93
C GLY A 125 -26.10 38.91 13.57
N ALA A 126 -25.88 39.92 12.72
CA ALA A 126 -25.43 39.82 11.35
C ALA A 126 -24.08 39.10 11.22
N ASP A 127 -23.98 38.18 10.26
CA ASP A 127 -22.80 37.98 9.44
C ASP A 127 -23.26 37.58 8.02
N ASP A 128 -22.79 38.36 7.04
CA ASP A 128 -23.06 38.24 5.62
C ASP A 128 -22.44 36.96 5.02
N ASP A 129 -23.24 36.09 4.40
CA ASP A 129 -22.81 35.25 3.28
C ASP A 129 -24.02 34.65 2.51
N VAL A 130 -24.23 35.18 1.30
CA VAL A 130 -24.85 34.61 0.07
C VAL A 130 -25.85 33.44 0.16
N ASP A 131 -26.83 33.47 1.06
CA ASP A 131 -28.01 32.56 1.04
C ASP A 131 -29.34 33.31 0.88
N ALA A 132 -29.29 34.54 0.36
CA ALA A 132 -30.46 35.37 0.13
C ALA A 132 -31.17 34.99 -1.18
N TYR A 133 -32.01 33.95 -1.17
CA TYR A 133 -33.23 33.81 -2.01
C TYR A 133 -34.07 32.54 -1.71
N LEU A 134 -33.90 31.89 -0.56
CA LEU A 134 -34.81 30.81 -0.14
C LEU A 134 -35.66 31.31 1.04
N ALA A 135 -36.98 31.17 0.90
CA ALA A 135 -37.94 31.50 1.95
C ALA A 135 -37.55 30.80 3.28
N SER A 136 -37.90 31.41 4.42
CA SER A 136 -37.72 30.76 5.72
C SER A 136 -38.38 29.37 5.68
N PRO A 137 -37.73 28.28 6.15
CA PRO A 137 -38.27 26.91 6.10
C PRO A 137 -39.64 26.72 6.78
N ARG A 138 -40.14 27.75 7.47
CA ARG A 138 -41.44 27.77 8.16
C ARG A 138 -42.64 28.14 7.27
N ASP A 139 -42.41 28.57 6.03
CA ASP A 139 -43.49 29.01 5.11
C ASP A 139 -43.76 28.04 3.94
N LEU A 140 -43.02 26.93 3.84
CA LEU A 140 -43.19 25.90 2.80
C LEU A 140 -43.96 24.69 3.35
N ASP A 141 -44.90 24.18 2.54
CA ASP A 141 -45.53 22.88 2.78
C ASP A 141 -44.46 21.77 2.73
N LEU A 142 -44.63 20.73 3.53
CA LEU A 142 -43.67 19.64 3.71
C LEU A 142 -43.39 18.92 2.38
N ASP A 143 -44.42 18.75 1.55
CA ASP A 143 -44.31 18.15 0.23
C ASP A 143 -43.43 19.01 -0.70
N GLU A 144 -43.58 20.34 -0.67
CA GLU A 144 -42.75 21.26 -1.46
C GLU A 144 -41.29 21.27 -0.98
N GLU A 145 -41.06 21.17 0.34
CA GLU A 145 -39.72 20.99 0.89
C GLU A 145 -39.09 19.68 0.42
N HIS A 146 -39.85 18.57 0.43
CA HIS A 146 -39.38 17.26 -0.03
C HIS A 146 -39.00 17.29 -1.50
N ASP A 147 -39.81 17.91 -2.35
CA ASP A 147 -39.52 18.06 -3.79
C ASP A 147 -38.23 18.85 -4.03
N LEU A 148 -38.06 19.98 -3.33
CA LEU A 148 -36.84 20.79 -3.42
C LEU A 148 -35.60 20.03 -2.92
N GLN A 149 -35.73 19.29 -1.83
CA GLN A 149 -34.66 18.44 -1.30
C GLN A 149 -34.33 17.30 -2.27
N ALA A 150 -35.33 16.67 -2.88
CA ALA A 150 -35.14 15.58 -3.84
C ALA A 150 -34.28 16.06 -5.02
N VAL A 151 -34.62 17.20 -5.61
CA VAL A 151 -33.84 17.82 -6.71
C VAL A 151 -32.41 18.13 -6.28
N LYS A 152 -32.23 18.71 -5.09
CA LYS A 152 -30.91 19.04 -4.56
C LYS A 152 -30.05 17.79 -4.37
N PHE A 153 -30.57 16.74 -3.73
CA PHE A 153 -29.82 15.52 -3.47
C PHE A 153 -29.60 14.67 -4.72
N ALA A 154 -30.54 14.67 -5.67
CA ALA A 154 -30.35 14.04 -6.98
C ALA A 154 -29.21 14.73 -7.75
N THR A 155 -29.12 16.06 -7.67
CA THR A 155 -28.02 16.83 -8.27
C THR A 155 -26.68 16.46 -7.62
N LEU A 156 -26.59 16.45 -6.28
CA LEU A 156 -25.37 16.04 -5.57
C LEU A 156 -24.98 14.59 -5.86
N LEU A 157 -25.95 13.68 -5.95
CA LEU A 157 -25.72 12.28 -6.33
C LEU A 157 -25.13 12.19 -7.75
N SER A 158 -25.68 12.95 -8.69
CA SER A 158 -25.17 13.00 -10.07
C SER A 158 -23.73 13.55 -10.14
N GLU A 159 -23.43 14.62 -9.38
CA GLU A 159 -22.07 15.17 -9.28
C GLU A 159 -21.09 14.16 -8.68
N ALA A 160 -21.48 13.47 -7.60
CA ALA A 160 -20.67 12.44 -6.96
C ALA A 160 -20.41 11.26 -7.91
N GLN A 161 -21.43 10.79 -8.63
CA GLN A 161 -21.29 9.74 -9.64
C GLN A 161 -20.38 10.18 -10.80
N LYS A 162 -20.49 11.44 -11.23
CA LYS A 162 -19.59 12.01 -12.23
C LYS A 162 -18.14 11.97 -11.75
N MET A 163 -17.88 12.33 -10.49
CA MET A 163 -16.52 12.27 -9.93
C MET A 163 -15.96 10.84 -9.88
N ILE A 164 -16.80 9.84 -9.62
CA ILE A 164 -16.41 8.43 -9.73
C ILE A 164 -16.04 8.11 -11.19
N LEU A 165 -16.97 8.32 -12.12
CA LEU A 165 -16.80 7.95 -13.53
C LEU A 165 -15.61 8.65 -14.19
N ASP A 166 -15.37 9.92 -13.88
CA ASP A 166 -14.26 10.70 -14.40
C ASP A 166 -12.87 10.17 -13.99
N ASN A 167 -12.80 9.31 -12.98
CA ASN A 167 -11.56 8.73 -12.45
C ASN A 167 -11.45 7.21 -12.70
N LEU A 168 -12.34 6.66 -13.53
CA LEU A 168 -12.32 5.26 -13.98
C LEU A 168 -12.09 5.22 -15.50
N ASP A 169 -11.26 4.29 -15.97
CA ASP A 169 -10.84 4.19 -17.37
C ASP A 169 -11.74 3.27 -18.22
N TYR A 170 -12.49 2.34 -17.60
CA TYR A 170 -13.23 1.28 -18.31
C TYR A 170 -14.77 1.29 -18.12
N ALA A 171 -15.33 2.41 -17.68
CA ALA A 171 -16.77 2.58 -17.52
C ALA A 171 -17.51 2.65 -18.88
N PRO A 172 -18.75 2.13 -19.02
CA PRO A 172 -19.62 1.56 -17.98
C PRO A 172 -19.49 0.04 -17.79
N ASN A 173 -18.66 -0.64 -18.57
CA ASN A 173 -18.59 -2.11 -18.56
C ASN A 173 -17.77 -2.67 -17.39
N ARG A 174 -16.80 -1.89 -16.90
CA ARG A 174 -16.02 -2.17 -15.69
C ARG A 174 -15.71 -0.86 -14.96
N GLU A 175 -16.05 -0.80 -13.68
CA GLU A 175 -15.72 0.36 -12.83
C GLU A 175 -14.27 0.26 -12.33
N GLU A 176 -13.32 0.23 -13.27
CA GLU A 176 -11.88 0.07 -13.04
C GLU A 176 -11.13 1.36 -13.40
N GLY A 177 -10.13 1.74 -12.61
CA GLY A 177 -9.21 2.85 -12.86
C GLY A 177 -7.75 2.43 -12.68
N LEU A 178 -6.81 3.28 -13.12
CA LEU A 178 -5.37 3.02 -13.03
C LEU A 178 -4.68 3.94 -12.04
N TYR A 179 -3.73 3.38 -11.29
CA TYR A 179 -2.86 4.13 -10.39
C TYR A 179 -1.50 3.45 -10.23
N SER A 180 -0.49 4.22 -9.85
CA SER A 180 0.83 3.73 -9.45
C SER A 180 0.97 3.85 -7.93
N PRO A 181 1.24 2.74 -7.21
CA PRO A 181 1.41 2.78 -5.76
C PRO A 181 2.58 3.67 -5.34
N ARG A 182 2.31 4.62 -4.44
CA ARG A 182 3.29 5.58 -3.92
C ARG A 182 2.98 5.93 -2.48
N ALA A 183 3.98 6.41 -1.76
CA ALA A 183 3.75 7.05 -0.47
C ALA A 183 3.03 8.39 -0.68
N TYR A 184 1.98 8.63 0.11
CA TYR A 184 1.24 9.89 0.06
C TYR A 184 1.96 10.99 0.86
N PRO A 185 2.00 12.24 0.37
CA PRO A 185 2.85 13.28 0.95
C PRO A 185 2.40 13.77 2.33
N TRP A 186 1.16 13.46 2.73
CA TRP A 186 0.59 13.76 4.05
C TRP A 186 0.70 12.59 5.05
N MET A 187 1.36 11.49 4.68
CA MET A 187 1.65 10.41 5.64
C MET A 187 2.57 10.92 6.75
N LYS A 188 2.22 10.61 8.00
CA LYS A 188 3.05 10.95 9.16
C LYS A 188 4.38 10.22 9.10
N GLU A 189 5.45 10.85 9.56
CA GLU A 189 6.83 10.32 9.50
C GLU A 189 6.95 8.93 10.14
N GLU A 190 6.28 8.70 11.27
CA GLU A 190 6.25 7.40 11.94
C GLU A 190 5.62 6.27 11.11
N HIS A 191 4.86 6.58 10.06
CA HIS A 191 4.21 5.61 9.19
C HIS A 191 5.01 5.31 7.91
N TRP A 192 6.15 5.99 7.68
CA TRP A 192 7.00 5.74 6.51
C TRP A 192 7.90 4.51 6.65
N GLY A 193 8.17 4.06 7.87
CA GLY A 193 9.02 2.91 8.12
C GLY A 193 8.74 2.28 9.47
N ARG A 194 9.50 1.24 9.82
CA ARG A 194 9.33 0.55 11.10
C ARG A 194 9.98 1.35 12.21
N THR A 195 9.23 1.56 13.29
CA THR A 195 9.75 2.18 14.52
C THR A 195 10.50 1.17 15.38
N ASP A 196 11.26 1.65 16.38
CA ASP A 196 11.93 0.75 17.32
C ASP A 196 10.93 0.02 18.23
N LYS A 197 9.76 0.62 18.47
CA LYS A 197 8.62 -0.06 19.12
C LYS A 197 8.17 -1.27 18.30
N THR A 198 7.98 -1.09 16.99
CA THR A 198 7.60 -2.18 16.07
C THR A 198 8.64 -3.30 16.09
N LEU A 199 9.94 -2.98 16.13
CA LEU A 199 11.00 -3.99 16.23
C LEU A 199 10.95 -4.78 17.54
N GLY A 200 10.73 -4.11 18.68
CA GLY A 200 10.59 -4.80 19.96
C GLY A 200 9.36 -5.73 20.00
N GLU A 201 8.28 -5.38 19.30
CA GLU A 201 7.10 -6.25 19.15
C GLU A 201 7.35 -7.43 18.22
N ILE A 202 8.13 -7.25 17.14
CA ILE A 202 8.58 -8.33 16.27
C ILE A 202 9.43 -9.33 17.06
N GLU A 203 10.40 -8.85 17.84
CA GLU A 203 11.27 -9.70 18.66
C GLU A 203 10.46 -10.54 19.66
N LYS A 204 9.49 -9.92 20.34
CA LYS A 204 8.55 -10.64 21.22
C LYS A 204 7.76 -11.70 20.46
N ALA A 205 7.31 -11.42 19.24
CA ALA A 205 6.57 -12.38 18.43
C ALA A 205 7.45 -13.59 18.02
N PHE A 206 8.74 -13.40 17.72
CA PHE A 206 9.68 -14.52 17.52
C PHE A 206 9.83 -15.39 18.77
N GLN A 207 9.94 -14.76 19.95
CA GLN A 207 10.02 -15.47 21.23
C GLN A 207 8.72 -16.24 21.56
N GLU A 208 7.56 -15.67 21.21
CA GLU A 208 6.25 -16.30 21.41
C GLU A 208 6.05 -17.49 20.48
N ALA A 209 6.34 -17.34 19.19
CA ALA A 209 6.31 -18.46 18.23
C ALA A 209 7.24 -19.61 18.66
N HIS A 210 8.43 -19.29 19.18
CA HIS A 210 9.34 -20.29 19.72
C HIS A 210 8.78 -20.99 20.97
N LYS A 211 8.19 -20.21 21.90
CA LYS A 211 7.57 -20.73 23.13
C LYS A 211 6.41 -21.65 22.84
N GLU A 212 5.53 -21.31 21.90
CA GLU A 212 4.40 -22.16 21.52
C GLU A 212 4.86 -23.52 21.01
N ARG A 213 6.01 -23.57 20.31
CA ARG A 213 6.58 -24.81 19.79
C ARG A 213 7.35 -25.62 20.84
N CYS A 214 8.21 -24.98 21.62
CA CYS A 214 9.20 -25.65 22.49
C CYS A 214 8.91 -25.56 23.99
N GLY A 215 7.90 -24.78 24.40
CA GLY A 215 7.58 -24.54 25.81
C GLY A 215 8.51 -23.56 26.53
N THR A 216 9.55 -23.03 25.87
CA THR A 216 10.52 -22.07 26.44
C THR A 216 10.73 -20.86 25.54
N ARG A 217 11.13 -19.73 26.14
CA ARG A 217 11.58 -18.52 25.42
C ARG A 217 13.10 -18.44 25.28
N GLU A 218 13.82 -19.39 25.86
CA GLU A 218 15.28 -19.46 25.78
C GLU A 218 15.73 -20.07 24.45
N SER A 219 16.94 -19.74 24.00
CA SER A 219 17.56 -20.36 22.82
C SER A 219 16.74 -20.24 21.52
N VAL A 220 16.00 -19.13 21.36
CA VAL A 220 15.29 -18.79 20.11
C VAL A 220 16.27 -18.91 18.94
N PRO A 221 15.94 -19.66 17.87
CA PRO A 221 16.89 -19.99 16.81
C PRO A 221 17.24 -18.81 15.90
N CYS A 222 16.38 -17.79 15.85
CA CYS A 222 16.58 -16.63 15.00
C CYS A 222 16.07 -15.33 15.64
N PHE A 223 16.54 -14.21 15.12
CA PHE A 223 16.13 -12.87 15.54
C PHE A 223 16.11 -11.92 14.32
N SER A 224 15.33 -10.84 14.41
CA SER A 224 15.29 -9.80 13.38
C SER A 224 16.23 -8.64 13.69
N LYS A 225 16.88 -8.06 12.68
CA LYS A 225 17.62 -6.77 12.81
C LYS A 225 17.45 -5.88 11.59
N ARG A 226 17.66 -4.58 11.78
CA ARG A 226 17.77 -3.58 10.69
C ARG A 226 19.08 -3.75 9.91
N TYR A 227 19.19 -3.03 8.78
CA TYR A 227 20.37 -3.00 7.93
C TYR A 227 20.75 -4.41 7.47
N ALA A 228 19.75 -5.16 6.99
CA ALA A 228 19.94 -6.56 6.60
C ALA A 228 21.06 -6.76 5.57
N PHE A 229 21.26 -5.77 4.71
CA PHE A 229 22.28 -5.75 3.66
C PHE A 229 23.35 -4.67 3.88
N GLY A 230 23.48 -4.15 5.10
CA GLY A 230 24.42 -3.08 5.46
C GLY A 230 23.83 -1.67 5.38
N PHE A 231 24.68 -0.68 5.69
CA PHE A 231 24.33 0.75 5.63
C PHE A 231 24.29 1.23 4.17
N GLY A 232 23.35 2.11 3.85
CA GLY A 232 23.21 2.67 2.50
C GLY A 232 22.46 1.81 1.49
N VAL A 233 22.08 0.58 1.84
CA VAL A 233 21.39 -0.34 0.93
C VAL A 233 19.89 -0.35 1.20
N GLY A 234 19.12 0.28 0.31
CA GLY A 234 17.66 0.33 0.36
C GLY A 234 17.08 1.58 1.05
N PRO A 235 15.76 1.59 1.33
CA PRO A 235 15.08 2.76 1.89
C PRO A 235 15.64 3.21 3.24
N ASN A 236 15.61 4.52 3.50
CA ASN A 236 16.12 5.15 4.73
C ASN A 236 17.55 4.71 5.08
N ASP A 237 18.48 4.74 4.11
CA ASP A 237 19.89 4.36 4.30
C ASP A 237 20.06 2.90 4.77
N GLY A 238 19.12 2.02 4.38
CA GLY A 238 19.04 0.63 4.80
C GLY A 238 18.45 0.40 6.20
N LYS A 239 18.15 1.46 6.97
CA LYS A 239 17.52 1.37 8.29
C LYS A 239 16.15 0.68 8.22
N ASP A 240 15.47 0.87 7.09
CA ASP A 240 14.18 0.26 6.80
C ASP A 240 14.33 -0.98 5.90
N VAL A 241 15.42 -1.74 6.04
CA VAL A 241 15.51 -3.12 5.57
C VAL A 241 15.72 -4.06 6.78
N ILE A 242 14.69 -4.85 7.13
CA ILE A 242 14.80 -5.89 8.17
C ILE A 242 15.28 -7.16 7.50
N GLY A 243 16.12 -7.92 8.20
CA GLY A 243 16.38 -9.32 7.89
C GLY A 243 16.27 -10.18 9.13
N VAL A 244 16.11 -11.48 8.93
CA VAL A 244 16.10 -12.48 10.00
C VAL A 244 17.44 -13.21 9.98
N PHE A 245 18.06 -13.39 11.14
CA PHE A 245 19.40 -13.93 11.29
C PHE A 245 19.39 -15.07 12.30
N ALA A 246 20.27 -16.04 12.09
CA ALA A 246 20.46 -17.14 13.03
C ALA A 246 21.05 -16.61 14.35
N ASN A 247 20.41 -16.95 15.47
CA ASN A 247 20.85 -16.55 16.82
C ASN A 247 21.91 -17.51 17.41
N ARG A 248 22.10 -18.65 16.75
CA ARG A 248 23.07 -19.70 17.09
C ARG A 248 23.34 -20.53 15.83
N GLU A 249 24.28 -21.46 15.92
CA GLU A 249 24.41 -22.49 14.89
C GLU A 249 23.13 -23.32 14.79
N LEU A 250 22.68 -23.55 13.55
CA LEU A 250 21.53 -24.38 13.21
C LEU A 250 22.01 -25.56 12.37
N ALA A 251 21.58 -26.77 12.74
CA ALA A 251 21.87 -27.97 11.98
C ALA A 251 21.09 -27.99 10.66
N GLU A 252 21.45 -28.88 9.73
CA GLU A 252 20.65 -29.15 8.53
C GLU A 252 19.32 -29.81 8.92
N ASN A 253 18.23 -29.45 8.23
CA ASN A 253 16.85 -29.92 8.49
C ASN A 253 16.34 -29.60 9.91
N GLU A 254 16.90 -28.56 10.54
CA GLU A 254 16.45 -28.08 11.83
C GLU A 254 15.24 -27.16 11.64
N PHE A 255 14.19 -27.39 12.44
CA PHE A 255 13.03 -26.49 12.49
C PHE A 255 13.43 -25.14 13.10
N VAL A 256 13.21 -24.07 12.34
CA VAL A 256 13.55 -22.71 12.76
C VAL A 256 12.32 -21.98 13.32
N LEU A 257 11.22 -21.98 12.57
CA LEU A 257 10.07 -21.14 12.88
C LEU A 257 8.77 -21.83 12.47
N VAL A 258 7.74 -21.69 13.30
CA VAL A 258 6.35 -21.96 12.95
C VAL A 258 5.63 -20.62 13.03
N ASP A 259 5.16 -20.10 11.90
CA ASP A 259 4.48 -18.82 11.82
C ASP A 259 2.98 -19.05 11.54
N LYS A 260 2.17 -18.88 12.59
CA LYS A 260 0.71 -19.02 12.52
C LYS A 260 0.09 -17.63 12.38
N SER A 261 -0.60 -17.40 11.27
CA SER A 261 -1.26 -16.12 11.03
C SER A 261 -2.73 -16.13 11.45
N ARG A 262 -3.25 -14.98 11.86
CA ARG A 262 -4.70 -14.67 11.92
C ARG A 262 -5.17 -13.74 10.80
N LEU A 263 -4.25 -13.29 9.95
CA LEU A 263 -4.54 -12.42 8.81
C LEU A 263 -4.58 -13.30 7.56
N TRP A 264 -5.77 -13.76 7.23
CA TRP A 264 -5.96 -14.70 6.14
C TRP A 264 -7.37 -14.59 5.54
N GLY A 265 -7.55 -15.04 4.31
CA GLY A 265 -8.83 -15.05 3.63
C GLY A 265 -8.93 -16.23 2.68
N CYS A 266 -10.16 -16.65 2.39
CA CYS A 266 -10.41 -17.88 1.63
C CYS A 266 -11.54 -17.70 0.61
N ALA A 267 -11.45 -18.43 -0.51
CA ALA A 267 -12.46 -18.47 -1.56
C ALA A 267 -13.70 -19.31 -1.19
N GLY A 268 -13.69 -20.03 -0.06
CA GLY A 268 -14.79 -20.90 0.37
C GLY A 268 -14.84 -22.26 -0.34
N PRO A 269 -15.89 -23.06 -0.08
CA PRO A 269 -16.05 -24.37 -0.71
C PRO A 269 -16.27 -24.20 -2.21
N GLY A 270 -15.40 -24.81 -3.01
CA GLY A 270 -15.55 -24.84 -4.47
C GLY A 270 -16.73 -25.72 -4.86
N THR A 271 -17.57 -25.27 -5.79
CA THR A 271 -18.66 -26.10 -6.32
C THR A 271 -18.10 -27.22 -7.20
N ALA A 272 -18.43 -28.47 -6.93
CA ALA A 272 -17.98 -29.64 -7.70
C ALA A 272 -18.58 -29.75 -9.11
N GLU A 273 -19.50 -28.86 -9.51
CA GLU A 273 -20.23 -28.97 -10.77
C GLU A 273 -19.45 -28.40 -11.97
N SER A 274 -19.04 -29.29 -12.88
CA SER A 274 -18.44 -28.95 -14.17
C SER A 274 -19.46 -28.50 -15.24
N SER A 275 -20.72 -28.29 -14.88
CA SER A 275 -21.83 -28.16 -15.83
C SER A 275 -22.80 -27.02 -15.50
N LEU A 276 -22.33 -25.78 -15.39
CA LEU A 276 -23.21 -24.62 -15.35
C LEU A 276 -22.76 -23.56 -16.36
N VAL A 277 -23.45 -23.57 -17.50
CA VAL A 277 -23.19 -22.72 -18.67
C VAL A 277 -23.68 -21.29 -18.48
N ASN A 278 -24.35 -20.92 -17.38
CA ASN A 278 -24.85 -19.55 -17.19
C ASN A 278 -25.02 -19.16 -15.71
N ARG A 279 -23.99 -18.51 -15.15
CA ARG A 279 -24.03 -17.29 -14.28
C ARG A 279 -22.78 -17.21 -13.36
N GLY A 280 -22.02 -16.12 -13.52
CA GLY A 280 -21.33 -15.36 -12.48
C GLY A 280 -20.31 -16.04 -11.53
N ARG A 281 -19.00 -15.91 -11.86
CA ARG A 281 -17.86 -15.68 -10.94
C ARG A 281 -17.66 -16.60 -9.69
N SER A 282 -18.28 -17.77 -9.60
CA SER A 282 -18.09 -18.68 -8.44
C SER A 282 -17.21 -19.91 -8.68
N SER A 283 -16.66 -20.10 -9.88
CA SER A 283 -15.71 -21.19 -10.15
C SER A 283 -14.30 -20.76 -9.75
N ASN A 284 -13.64 -21.51 -8.88
CA ASN A 284 -12.19 -21.37 -8.74
C ASN A 284 -11.52 -21.58 -10.10
N LEU A 285 -10.59 -20.69 -10.46
CA LEU A 285 -9.87 -20.73 -11.74
C LEU A 285 -9.10 -22.05 -11.96
N TYR A 286 -8.89 -22.82 -10.90
CA TYR A 286 -8.05 -24.00 -10.89
C TYR A 286 -8.78 -25.34 -10.81
N GLY A 287 -10.12 -25.36 -10.72
CA GLY A 287 -10.87 -26.61 -10.61
C GLY A 287 -10.45 -27.42 -9.38
N GLY A 288 -11.07 -27.15 -8.24
CA GLY A 288 -10.83 -27.89 -7.00
C GLY A 288 -12.01 -27.80 -6.04
N THR A 289 -12.06 -28.67 -5.04
CA THR A 289 -12.85 -28.39 -3.84
C THR A 289 -12.11 -27.27 -3.12
N GLY A 290 -12.62 -26.03 -3.17
CA GLY A 290 -12.14 -24.95 -2.30
C GLY A 290 -12.25 -25.33 -0.81
N CYS A 291 -12.03 -24.39 0.11
CA CYS A 291 -12.02 -24.73 1.52
C CYS A 291 -13.33 -25.39 1.97
N LEU A 292 -13.24 -26.61 2.51
CA LEU A 292 -14.39 -27.44 2.87
C LEU A 292 -15.12 -26.95 4.14
N ASP A 293 -14.50 -26.05 4.90
CA ASP A 293 -15.09 -25.49 6.11
C ASP A 293 -16.04 -24.34 5.76
N GLU A 294 -17.31 -24.49 6.13
CA GLU A 294 -18.37 -23.51 5.86
C GLU A 294 -18.24 -22.23 6.70
N LEU A 295 -17.54 -22.29 7.84
CA LEU A 295 -17.32 -21.16 8.74
C LEU A 295 -16.17 -20.27 8.31
N HIS A 296 -15.23 -20.82 7.55
CA HIS A 296 -14.15 -20.05 6.94
C HIS A 296 -14.71 -18.95 6.01
N PRO A 297 -14.19 -17.72 6.10
CA PRO A 297 -12.89 -17.33 6.67
C PRO A 297 -12.92 -16.82 8.13
N ASN A 298 -14.00 -17.08 8.89
CA ASN A 298 -14.05 -16.67 10.29
C ASN A 298 -13.23 -17.61 11.17
N ASP A 299 -12.56 -17.05 12.18
CA ASP A 299 -11.89 -17.75 13.26
C ASP A 299 -12.89 -18.04 14.39
N GLU A 300 -12.63 -19.07 15.19
CA GLU A 300 -13.47 -19.48 16.33
C GLU A 300 -13.76 -18.35 17.33
N ASN A 301 -12.84 -17.38 17.43
CA ASN A 301 -12.91 -16.25 18.36
C ASN A 301 -13.55 -15.00 17.74
N ASP A 302 -13.98 -15.05 16.48
CA ASP A 302 -14.65 -13.91 15.88
C ASP A 302 -16.06 -13.74 16.43
N ALA A 303 -16.39 -12.51 16.79
CA ALA A 303 -17.75 -12.14 17.16
C ALA A 303 -18.69 -12.24 15.95
N VAL A 304 -19.98 -12.42 16.20
CA VAL A 304 -21.00 -12.61 15.15
C VAL A 304 -21.08 -11.40 14.22
N GLU A 305 -20.92 -10.19 14.77
CA GLU A 305 -20.85 -8.93 14.05
C GLU A 305 -19.63 -8.80 13.12
N HIS A 306 -18.59 -9.62 13.34
CA HIS A 306 -17.37 -9.66 12.54
C HIS A 306 -17.41 -10.74 11.45
N ASP A 307 -18.58 -11.28 11.12
CA ASP A 307 -18.75 -12.28 10.07
C ASP A 307 -18.25 -11.76 8.72
N LEU A 308 -17.29 -12.46 8.11
CA LEU A 308 -16.73 -12.17 6.79
C LEU A 308 -17.22 -13.11 5.69
N ARG A 309 -18.11 -14.07 5.98
CA ARG A 309 -18.65 -14.98 4.95
C ARG A 309 -19.43 -14.24 3.88
N TRP A 310 -20.04 -13.10 4.20
CA TRP A 310 -20.72 -12.28 3.19
C TRP A 310 -19.75 -11.74 2.11
N LEU A 311 -18.47 -11.51 2.45
CA LEU A 311 -17.45 -11.11 1.47
C LEU A 311 -17.16 -12.26 0.51
N ARG A 312 -16.96 -13.46 1.07
CA ARG A 312 -16.81 -14.70 0.31
C ARG A 312 -18.00 -14.93 -0.61
N ASP A 313 -19.22 -14.82 -0.09
CA ASP A 313 -20.44 -15.06 -0.86
C ASP A 313 -20.66 -14.01 -1.96
N ARG A 314 -20.24 -12.75 -1.74
CA ARG A 314 -20.32 -11.66 -2.73
C ARG A 314 -19.26 -11.78 -3.83
N LEU A 315 -18.04 -12.22 -3.49
CA LEU A 315 -16.86 -12.15 -4.37
C LEU A 315 -16.47 -13.49 -5.01
N GLY A 316 -16.91 -14.62 -4.45
CA GLY A 316 -16.59 -15.95 -4.95
C GLY A 316 -15.08 -16.22 -4.98
N ALA A 317 -14.57 -16.68 -6.13
CA ALA A 317 -13.16 -17.04 -6.30
C ALA A 317 -12.17 -15.88 -6.07
N GLU A 318 -12.65 -14.64 -6.17
CA GLU A 318 -11.85 -13.42 -6.02
C GLU A 318 -11.79 -12.92 -4.56
N ALA A 319 -12.51 -13.58 -3.65
CA ALA A 319 -12.64 -13.17 -2.26
C ALA A 319 -11.34 -13.19 -1.43
N PRO A 320 -10.37 -14.15 -1.60
CA PRO A 320 -9.28 -14.34 -0.65
C PRO A 320 -8.52 -13.06 -0.28
N HIS A 321 -8.10 -12.29 -1.28
CA HIS A 321 -7.32 -11.07 -1.05
C HIS A 321 -8.16 -9.95 -0.42
N THR A 322 -9.42 -9.79 -0.84
CA THR A 322 -10.32 -8.78 -0.24
C THR A 322 -10.66 -9.11 1.21
N ILE A 323 -10.85 -10.40 1.53
CA ILE A 323 -11.02 -10.87 2.90
C ILE A 323 -9.76 -10.62 3.72
N LEU A 324 -8.57 -10.88 3.17
CA LEU A 324 -7.29 -10.59 3.84
C LEU A 324 -7.17 -9.09 4.19
N MET A 325 -7.55 -8.21 3.26
CA MET A 325 -7.61 -6.77 3.49
C MET A 325 -8.62 -6.41 4.60
N ALA A 326 -9.83 -6.96 4.55
CA ALA A 326 -10.84 -6.77 5.59
C ALA A 326 -10.38 -7.31 6.96
N ARG A 327 -9.64 -8.41 7.01
CA ARG A 327 -9.03 -8.99 8.22
C ARG A 327 -7.98 -8.09 8.83
N CYS A 328 -7.17 -7.41 8.01
CA CYS A 328 -6.22 -6.42 8.50
C CYS A 328 -6.94 -5.26 9.21
N LEU A 329 -8.05 -4.80 8.64
CA LEU A 329 -8.89 -3.74 9.23
C LEU A 329 -9.60 -4.23 10.50
N LEU A 330 -10.15 -5.44 10.47
CA LEU A 330 -10.81 -6.06 11.62
C LEU A 330 -9.83 -6.29 12.78
N ALA A 331 -8.58 -6.70 12.52
CA ALA A 331 -7.56 -6.84 13.54
C ALA A 331 -7.30 -5.53 14.28
N CYS A 332 -7.40 -4.38 13.60
CA CYS A 332 -7.30 -3.07 14.25
C CYS A 332 -8.46 -2.85 15.24
N VAL A 333 -9.68 -3.26 14.89
CA VAL A 333 -10.85 -3.17 15.77
C VAL A 333 -10.71 -4.13 16.96
N GLN A 334 -10.34 -5.39 16.71
CA GLN A 334 -10.15 -6.41 17.75
C GLN A 334 -9.07 -6.03 18.76
N ASP A 335 -7.98 -5.42 18.29
CA ASP A 335 -6.86 -5.00 19.14
C ASP A 335 -7.01 -3.56 19.68
N ASN A 336 -8.14 -2.90 19.40
CA ASN A 336 -8.43 -1.51 19.81
C ASN A 336 -7.35 -0.50 19.35
N ILE A 337 -6.91 -0.64 18.10
CA ILE A 337 -5.96 0.26 17.44
C ILE A 337 -6.71 1.19 16.48
N SER A 338 -6.61 2.49 16.71
CA SER A 338 -7.38 3.50 15.97
C SER A 338 -6.91 3.72 14.54
N ASN A 339 -5.62 3.51 14.25
CA ASN A 339 -5.04 3.73 12.93
C ASN A 339 -4.35 2.44 12.45
N PRO A 340 -4.69 1.92 11.25
CA PRO A 340 -4.11 0.69 10.73
C PRO A 340 -2.57 0.67 10.68
N PHE A 341 -1.91 1.83 10.50
CA PHE A 341 -0.45 1.88 10.43
C PHE A 341 0.25 1.83 11.78
N ASP A 342 -0.48 1.98 12.88
CA ASP A 342 0.03 1.79 14.24
C ASP A 342 -0.06 0.31 14.67
N HIS A 343 -0.85 -0.50 13.96
CA HIS A 343 -1.03 -1.91 14.28
C HIS A 343 0.22 -2.71 13.88
N THR A 344 0.81 -3.45 14.84
CA THR A 344 2.12 -4.10 14.65
C THR A 344 2.20 -5.03 13.43
N LEU A 345 1.11 -5.77 13.14
CA LEU A 345 1.05 -6.69 11.99
C LEU A 345 1.05 -5.97 10.63
N ILE A 346 0.73 -4.67 10.60
CA ILE A 346 0.67 -3.83 9.39
C ILE A 346 1.89 -2.90 9.36
N ALA A 347 2.28 -2.33 10.50
CA ALA A 347 3.43 -1.43 10.64
C ALA A 347 4.75 -2.07 10.21
N ARG A 348 4.89 -3.39 10.40
CA ARG A 348 6.11 -4.15 10.07
C ARG A 348 6.36 -4.39 8.58
N LEU A 349 5.33 -4.22 7.76
CA LEU A 349 5.33 -4.65 6.37
C LEU A 349 6.02 -3.64 5.46
N THR A 350 6.80 -4.13 4.50
CA THR A 350 7.44 -3.30 3.48
C THR A 350 6.42 -2.96 2.38
N PRO A 351 6.07 -1.69 2.15
CA PRO A 351 5.17 -1.33 1.06
C PRO A 351 5.84 -1.53 -0.31
N HIS A 352 5.08 -1.99 -1.31
CA HIS A 352 5.53 -1.98 -2.70
C HIS A 352 5.19 -0.63 -3.35
N TYR A 353 6.19 0.24 -3.44
CA TYR A 353 6.11 1.49 -4.18
C TYR A 353 7.01 1.40 -5.41
N ASP A 354 6.40 1.35 -6.59
CA ASP A 354 7.12 1.34 -7.86
C ASP A 354 6.49 2.38 -8.80
N PRO A 355 7.24 3.44 -9.17
CA PRO A 355 6.75 4.47 -10.07
C PRO A 355 6.42 3.96 -11.48
N ASN A 356 6.98 2.81 -11.88
CA ASN A 356 6.80 2.20 -13.19
C ASN A 356 5.65 1.18 -13.19
N LEU A 357 5.23 0.70 -12.01
CA LEU A 357 4.12 -0.22 -11.89
C LEU A 357 2.80 0.54 -12.03
N ARG A 358 1.97 0.09 -12.98
CA ARG A 358 0.58 0.51 -13.09
C ARG A 358 -0.30 -0.61 -12.55
N LYS A 359 -1.05 -0.33 -11.50
CA LYS A 359 -2.07 -1.21 -10.93
C LYS A 359 -3.46 -0.75 -11.37
N ILE A 360 -4.34 -1.73 -11.51
CA ILE A 360 -5.78 -1.50 -11.67
C ILE A 360 -6.39 -1.47 -10.27
N PHE A 361 -7.29 -0.53 -10.03
CA PHE A 361 -8.21 -0.56 -8.90
C PHE A 361 -9.65 -0.65 -9.40
N CYS A 362 -10.50 -1.34 -8.67
CA CYS A 362 -11.92 -1.52 -8.94
C CYS A 362 -12.74 -0.81 -7.86
N LEU A 363 -13.73 -0.01 -8.26
CA LEU A 363 -14.60 0.71 -7.33
C LEU A 363 -15.28 -0.25 -6.35
N ASP A 364 -15.76 -1.40 -6.83
CA ASP A 364 -16.47 -2.36 -5.97
C ASP A 364 -15.52 -3.02 -4.96
N LYS A 365 -14.45 -3.66 -5.42
CA LYS A 365 -13.56 -4.48 -4.57
C LYS A 365 -12.63 -3.65 -3.67
N ASP A 366 -12.04 -2.59 -4.21
CA ASP A 366 -10.95 -1.88 -3.54
C ASP A 366 -11.45 -0.67 -2.72
N ILE A 367 -12.70 -0.25 -2.93
CA ILE A 367 -13.29 0.91 -2.24
C ILE A 367 -14.61 0.52 -1.56
N SER A 368 -15.64 0.16 -2.34
CA SER A 368 -17.02 -0.02 -1.86
C SER A 368 -17.12 -1.11 -0.79
N ILE A 369 -16.65 -2.32 -1.10
CA ILE A 369 -16.73 -3.49 -0.23
C ILE A 369 -15.92 -3.30 1.06
N LEU A 370 -14.73 -2.69 0.99
CA LEU A 370 -13.93 -2.41 2.18
C LEU A 370 -14.58 -1.36 3.08
N ASN A 371 -15.23 -0.34 2.51
CA ASN A 371 -16.02 0.62 3.28
C ASN A 371 -17.28 -0.04 3.90
N ASP A 372 -17.92 -0.97 3.20
CA ASP A 372 -19.03 -1.77 3.76
C ASP A 372 -18.55 -2.66 4.92
N ALA A 373 -17.37 -3.26 4.80
CA ALA A 373 -16.76 -4.04 5.89
C ALA A 373 -16.45 -3.16 7.11
N LEU A 374 -15.81 -2.00 6.92
CA LEU A 374 -15.55 -1.03 7.98
C LEU A 374 -16.83 -0.61 8.71
N THR A 375 -17.89 -0.30 7.95
CA THR A 375 -19.19 0.07 8.53
C THR A 375 -19.75 -1.07 9.42
N ARG A 376 -19.63 -2.32 8.97
CA ARG A 376 -20.07 -3.51 9.75
C ARG A 376 -19.23 -3.73 11.00
N PHE A 377 -17.95 -3.37 10.98
CA PHE A 377 -17.07 -3.40 12.16
C PHE A 377 -17.31 -2.22 13.12
N GLY A 378 -18.32 -1.39 12.86
CA GLY A 378 -18.65 -0.22 13.70
C GLY A 378 -17.78 1.01 13.43
N ILE A 379 -17.01 1.03 12.34
CA ILE A 379 -16.23 2.21 11.93
C ILE A 379 -17.12 3.15 11.11
N ASP A 380 -17.24 4.38 11.59
CA ASP A 380 -17.85 5.46 10.81
C ASP A 380 -16.90 5.91 9.69
N ILE A 381 -17.16 5.47 8.46
CA ILE A 381 -16.33 5.77 7.28
C ILE A 381 -16.35 7.25 6.86
N PHE A 382 -17.29 8.04 7.39
CA PHE A 382 -17.42 9.47 7.14
C PHE A 382 -16.67 10.28 8.20
N ALA A 383 -16.87 9.96 9.48
CA ALA A 383 -16.26 10.72 10.58
C ALA A 383 -14.84 10.23 10.95
N ASN A 384 -14.51 8.95 10.72
CA ASN A 384 -13.23 8.38 11.11
C ASN A 384 -12.21 8.38 9.96
N HIS A 385 -11.43 9.45 9.89
CA HIS A 385 -10.39 9.64 8.87
C HIS A 385 -9.15 8.74 9.04
N ASN A 386 -9.03 7.96 10.13
CA ASN A 386 -7.98 6.95 10.23
C ASN A 386 -8.20 5.77 9.26
N PHE A 387 -9.38 5.69 8.65
CA PHE A 387 -9.75 4.70 7.63
C PHE A 387 -10.14 5.36 6.30
N ASP A 388 -9.56 6.53 6.02
CA ASP A 388 -9.80 7.23 4.76
C ASP A 388 -9.26 6.44 3.54
N THR A 389 -9.69 6.76 2.32
CA THR A 389 -9.41 5.92 1.14
C THR A 389 -7.91 5.70 0.91
N TRP A 390 -7.06 6.70 1.16
CA TRP A 390 -5.61 6.58 1.02
C TRP A 390 -5.00 5.56 2.00
N VAL A 391 -5.66 5.33 3.13
CA VAL A 391 -5.26 4.30 4.11
C VAL A 391 -5.46 2.91 3.53
N LEU A 392 -6.58 2.68 2.82
CA LEU A 392 -6.87 1.41 2.15
C LEU A 392 -5.81 1.09 1.09
N PHE A 393 -5.45 2.08 0.26
CA PHE A 393 -4.43 1.91 -0.79
C PHE A 393 -3.00 1.76 -0.24
N THR A 394 -2.69 2.41 0.88
CA THR A 394 -1.41 2.22 1.56
C THR A 394 -1.33 0.84 2.23
N LEU A 395 -2.44 0.39 2.83
CA LEU A 395 -2.56 -0.97 3.36
C LEU A 395 -2.39 -2.00 2.24
N GLU A 396 -3.02 -1.79 1.08
CA GLU A 396 -2.89 -2.65 -0.10
C GLU A 396 -1.44 -2.72 -0.59
N ALA A 397 -0.73 -1.60 -0.66
CA ALA A 397 0.68 -1.57 -1.03
C ALA A 397 1.56 -2.42 -0.08
N ARG A 398 1.22 -2.47 1.22
CA ARG A 398 1.90 -3.31 2.21
C ARG A 398 1.49 -4.77 2.10
N VAL A 399 0.19 -5.06 2.06
CA VAL A 399 -0.32 -6.43 2.03
C VAL A 399 0.11 -7.14 0.76
N ALA A 400 -0.07 -6.53 -0.41
CA ALA A 400 0.28 -7.14 -1.70
C ALA A 400 1.76 -7.52 -1.85
N ASN A 401 2.66 -6.81 -1.14
CA ASN A 401 4.10 -7.09 -1.21
C ASN A 401 4.56 -8.21 -0.26
N ASN A 402 3.79 -8.48 0.79
CA ASN A 402 4.21 -9.35 1.90
C ASN A 402 3.29 -10.58 2.08
N ALA A 403 2.11 -10.56 1.48
CA ALA A 403 1.19 -11.69 1.50
C ALA A 403 1.70 -12.81 0.59
N TRP A 404 1.34 -14.03 0.93
CA TRP A 404 1.46 -15.20 0.10
C TRP A 404 0.07 -15.77 -0.17
N SER A 405 -0.04 -16.55 -1.23
CA SER A 405 -1.30 -17.21 -1.57
C SER A 405 -1.06 -18.62 -2.06
N ASP A 406 -2.11 -19.40 -1.95
CA ASP A 406 -2.28 -20.66 -2.66
C ASP A 406 -3.59 -20.60 -3.46
N PRO A 407 -3.97 -21.65 -4.22
CA PRO A 407 -5.20 -21.62 -5.01
C PRO A 407 -6.51 -21.41 -4.22
N GLN A 408 -6.51 -21.57 -2.90
CA GLN A 408 -7.70 -21.48 -2.05
C GLN A 408 -7.69 -20.28 -1.10
N ALA A 409 -6.51 -19.79 -0.71
CA ALA A 409 -6.36 -18.79 0.34
C ALA A 409 -5.31 -17.71 0.01
N ALA A 410 -5.50 -16.55 0.61
CA ALA A 410 -4.50 -15.50 0.71
C ALA A 410 -4.19 -15.29 2.19
N CYS A 411 -2.91 -15.19 2.55
CA CYS A 411 -2.48 -15.13 3.93
C CYS A 411 -1.31 -14.17 4.08
N LEU A 412 -1.25 -13.48 5.21
CA LEU A 412 -0.14 -12.64 5.59
C LEU A 412 0.51 -13.21 6.84
N SER A 413 1.64 -13.90 6.68
CA SER A 413 2.42 -14.50 7.77
C SER A 413 3.39 -13.48 8.36
N PRO A 414 3.15 -12.96 9.59
CA PRO A 414 3.81 -11.74 10.07
C PRO A 414 5.31 -11.84 10.35
N LEU A 415 5.85 -13.04 10.56
CA LEU A 415 7.27 -13.29 10.79
C LEU A 415 7.96 -13.76 9.50
N PHE A 416 7.27 -14.59 8.72
CA PHE A 416 7.71 -15.04 7.39
C PHE A 416 7.98 -13.85 6.45
N ALA A 417 7.12 -12.83 6.48
CA ALA A 417 7.27 -11.61 5.68
C ALA A 417 8.57 -10.81 5.93
N LEU A 418 9.30 -11.10 7.01
CA LEU A 418 10.56 -10.44 7.35
C LEU A 418 11.80 -11.14 6.77
N ILE A 419 11.63 -12.32 6.18
CA ILE A 419 12.72 -13.14 5.68
C ILE A 419 12.99 -12.74 4.23
N ASN A 420 14.21 -12.32 3.95
CA ASN A 420 14.58 -11.81 2.65
C ASN A 420 14.76 -12.91 1.60
N HIS A 421 14.83 -12.48 0.34
CA HIS A 421 15.06 -13.34 -0.80
C HIS A 421 16.53 -13.73 -1.01
N SER A 422 16.77 -14.98 -1.40
CA SER A 422 17.98 -15.42 -2.13
C SER A 422 17.58 -16.43 -3.21
N CYS A 423 18.23 -16.39 -4.38
CA CYS A 423 18.06 -17.43 -5.42
C CYS A 423 18.76 -18.76 -5.05
N ASP A 424 19.56 -18.76 -3.98
CA ASP A 424 20.08 -19.95 -3.30
C ASP A 424 19.79 -19.84 -1.79
N PRO A 425 18.56 -20.18 -1.37
CA PRO A 425 18.12 -19.98 0.00
C PRO A 425 18.66 -21.05 0.95
N ASN A 426 18.91 -20.66 2.20
CA ASN A 426 19.29 -21.57 3.28
C ASN A 426 18.10 -22.07 4.10
N LEU A 427 16.88 -21.53 3.88
CA LEU A 427 15.63 -22.07 4.41
C LEU A 427 14.77 -22.71 3.31
N SER A 428 14.01 -23.72 3.71
CA SER A 428 12.81 -24.19 3.03
C SER A 428 11.59 -23.84 3.87
N TRP A 429 10.44 -23.77 3.23
CA TRP A 429 9.17 -23.53 3.91
C TRP A 429 8.05 -24.34 3.28
N ARG A 430 7.00 -24.59 4.07
CA ARG A 430 5.76 -25.24 3.61
C ARG A 430 4.56 -24.73 4.40
N SER A 431 3.41 -24.65 3.75
CA SER A 431 2.13 -24.40 4.42
C SER A 431 1.55 -25.69 5.00
N LEU A 432 0.80 -25.56 6.09
CA LEU A 432 -0.04 -26.63 6.62
C LEU A 432 -1.41 -26.64 5.92
N ALA A 433 -2.18 -27.71 6.16
CA ALA A 433 -3.53 -27.88 5.60
C ALA A 433 -4.56 -26.85 6.10
N ASP A 434 -4.21 -26.04 7.12
CA ASP A 434 -5.03 -24.93 7.60
C ASP A 434 -4.88 -23.65 6.77
N HIS A 435 -3.98 -23.64 5.76
CA HIS A 435 -3.71 -22.52 4.86
C HIS A 435 -3.27 -21.21 5.55
N ARG A 436 -2.91 -21.26 6.83
CA ARG A 436 -2.54 -20.09 7.64
C ARG A 436 -1.30 -20.28 8.50
N THR A 437 -0.80 -21.51 8.59
CA THR A 437 0.42 -21.84 9.32
C THR A 437 1.55 -22.20 8.35
N LEU A 438 2.68 -21.51 8.47
CA LEU A 438 3.91 -21.83 7.76
C LEU A 438 4.93 -22.47 8.69
N ILE A 439 5.64 -23.47 8.18
CA ILE A 439 6.77 -24.10 8.86
C ILE A 439 8.04 -23.85 8.06
N LEU A 440 9.10 -23.42 8.75
CA LEU A 440 10.41 -23.11 8.17
C LEU A 440 11.48 -24.02 8.77
N GLU A 441 12.28 -24.61 7.89
CA GLU A 441 13.33 -25.58 8.21
C GLU A 441 14.61 -25.19 7.44
N THR A 442 15.79 -25.48 8.01
CA THR A 442 17.06 -25.22 7.33
C THR A 442 17.33 -26.26 6.23
N LYS A 443 17.84 -25.81 5.08
CA LYS A 443 18.27 -26.70 3.97
C LYS A 443 19.71 -27.18 4.11
N ARG A 444 20.49 -26.53 4.97
CA ARG A 444 21.90 -26.81 5.27
C ARG A 444 22.23 -26.30 6.65
N SER A 445 23.40 -26.64 7.18
CA SER A 445 23.89 -25.98 8.39
C SER A 445 24.01 -24.46 8.17
N VAL A 446 23.60 -23.68 9.16
CA VAL A 446 23.65 -22.21 9.16
C VAL A 446 24.45 -21.73 10.36
N LYS A 447 25.39 -20.80 10.13
CA LYS A 447 26.24 -20.27 11.20
C LYS A 447 25.49 -19.24 12.05
N GLU A 448 25.90 -19.09 13.30
CA GLU A 448 25.45 -17.96 14.13
C GLU A 448 25.72 -16.62 13.41
N GLY A 449 24.72 -15.74 13.42
CA GLY A 449 24.79 -14.43 12.78
C GLY A 449 24.60 -14.42 11.27
N GLU A 450 24.48 -15.57 10.61
CA GLU A 450 24.17 -15.67 9.18
C GLU A 450 22.69 -15.28 8.93
N GLN A 451 22.43 -14.54 7.84
CA GLN A 451 21.07 -14.18 7.46
C GLN A 451 20.32 -15.40 6.93
N LEU A 452 19.05 -15.53 7.29
CA LEU A 452 18.14 -16.54 6.79
C LEU A 452 17.42 -16.02 5.55
N PHE A 453 17.37 -16.86 4.51
CA PHE A 453 16.79 -16.51 3.22
C PHE A 453 15.82 -17.58 2.73
N ILE A 454 14.78 -17.13 2.05
CA ILE A 454 13.83 -17.95 1.29
C ILE A 454 13.87 -17.58 -0.20
N GLU A 455 13.29 -18.43 -1.04
CA GLU A 455 13.01 -18.09 -2.43
C GLU A 455 11.57 -17.55 -2.52
N TYR A 456 11.40 -16.35 -3.09
CA TYR A 456 10.09 -15.67 -3.18
C TYR A 456 9.22 -16.26 -4.28
N ASP A 457 9.84 -16.69 -5.39
CA ASP A 457 9.14 -17.33 -6.51
C ASP A 457 9.89 -18.59 -6.94
N ALA A 458 9.47 -19.73 -6.37
CA ALA A 458 10.06 -21.02 -6.67
C ALA A 458 9.87 -21.44 -8.15
N PHE A 459 8.91 -20.87 -8.88
CA PHE A 459 8.75 -21.14 -10.31
C PHE A 459 9.87 -20.53 -11.16
N GLN A 460 10.62 -19.56 -10.61
CA GLN A 460 11.78 -18.97 -11.27
C GLN A 460 13.08 -19.72 -11.02
N HIS A 461 13.09 -20.75 -10.16
CA HIS A 461 14.32 -21.37 -9.67
C HIS A 461 15.27 -21.83 -10.79
N HIS A 462 14.73 -22.40 -11.85
CA HIS A 462 15.51 -22.93 -12.99
C HIS A 462 15.68 -21.94 -14.15
N LYS A 463 15.18 -20.70 -14.01
CA LYS A 463 15.24 -19.68 -15.06
C LYS A 463 16.60 -18.97 -15.09
N PRO A 464 17.03 -18.40 -16.23
CA PRO A 464 18.26 -17.59 -16.31
C PRO A 464 18.22 -16.34 -15.41
N VAL A 465 19.40 -15.86 -15.00
CA VAL A 465 19.53 -14.73 -14.04
C VAL A 465 18.76 -13.48 -14.47
N LYS A 466 18.75 -13.17 -15.77
CA LYS A 466 18.01 -12.03 -16.33
C LYS A 466 16.50 -12.16 -16.14
N GLU A 467 15.94 -13.34 -16.36
CA GLU A 467 14.51 -13.59 -16.17
C GLU A 467 14.15 -13.55 -14.68
N ARG A 468 14.96 -14.16 -13.82
CA ARG A 468 14.75 -14.14 -12.36
C ARG A 468 14.73 -12.71 -11.84
N ARG A 469 15.73 -11.90 -12.17
CA ARG A 469 15.81 -10.48 -11.77
C ARG A 469 14.64 -9.66 -12.28
N ALA A 470 14.27 -9.81 -13.56
CA ALA A 470 13.12 -9.11 -14.12
C ALA A 470 11.82 -9.41 -13.35
N LYS A 471 11.61 -10.68 -12.96
CA LYS A 471 10.45 -11.08 -12.15
C LYS A 471 10.54 -10.58 -10.71
N LEU A 472 11.71 -10.68 -10.08
CA LEU A 472 11.93 -10.33 -8.67
C LEU A 472 11.86 -8.83 -8.39
N ARG A 473 12.06 -7.96 -9.38
CA ARG A 473 11.85 -6.51 -9.24
C ARG A 473 10.44 -6.14 -8.76
N LEU A 474 9.45 -7.02 -8.97
CA LEU A 474 8.10 -6.87 -8.41
C LEU A 474 8.06 -6.85 -6.87
N TRP A 475 9.10 -7.34 -6.19
CA TRP A 475 9.21 -7.34 -4.73
C TRP A 475 10.41 -6.54 -4.23
N LEU A 476 11.53 -6.58 -4.96
CA LEU A 476 12.79 -5.98 -4.55
C LEU A 476 12.97 -4.54 -5.07
N SER A 477 12.20 -4.14 -6.09
CA SER A 477 12.38 -2.92 -6.90
C SER A 477 13.73 -2.81 -7.64
N GLU A 478 14.73 -3.59 -7.24
CA GLU A 478 16.09 -3.66 -7.77
C GLU A 478 16.50 -5.09 -8.15
N ASP A 479 17.71 -5.24 -8.70
CA ASP A 479 18.28 -6.54 -9.04
C ASP A 479 18.71 -7.35 -7.81
N CYS A 480 18.42 -8.66 -7.83
CA CYS A 480 18.95 -9.58 -6.84
C CYS A 480 20.48 -9.72 -6.97
N VAL A 481 21.18 -9.49 -5.86
CA VAL A 481 22.65 -9.52 -5.73
C VAL A 481 23.16 -10.69 -4.90
N CYS A 482 22.34 -11.76 -4.73
CA CYS A 482 22.81 -12.97 -4.06
C CYS A 482 23.98 -13.62 -4.79
N THR A 483 24.78 -14.43 -4.07
CA THR A 483 25.98 -15.10 -4.59
C THR A 483 25.72 -15.81 -5.92
N ARG A 484 24.64 -16.60 -6.00
CA ARG A 484 24.23 -17.29 -7.23
C ARG A 484 24.03 -16.33 -8.40
N CYS A 485 23.33 -15.22 -8.21
CA CYS A 485 23.10 -14.23 -9.28
C CYS A 485 24.41 -13.56 -9.71
N VAL A 486 25.29 -13.21 -8.78
CA VAL A 486 26.57 -12.57 -9.08
C VAL A 486 27.49 -13.53 -9.86
N GLU A 487 27.55 -14.80 -9.47
CA GLU A 487 28.34 -15.82 -10.16
C GLU A 487 27.80 -16.12 -11.56
N GLU A 488 26.47 -16.23 -11.71
CA GLU A 488 25.84 -16.46 -13.02
C GLU A 488 26.09 -15.29 -13.98
N VAL A 489 26.00 -14.04 -13.52
CA VAL A 489 26.31 -12.85 -14.35
C VAL A 489 27.77 -12.85 -14.79
N LYS A 490 28.71 -13.07 -13.86
CA LYS A 490 30.14 -13.16 -14.20
C LYS A 490 30.41 -14.25 -15.24
N ALA A 491 29.79 -15.43 -15.09
CA ALA A 491 29.93 -16.52 -16.04
C ALA A 491 29.31 -16.20 -17.42
N GLU A 492 28.24 -15.42 -17.49
CA GLU A 492 27.67 -14.93 -18.77
C GLU A 492 28.59 -13.91 -19.44
N GLU A 493 29.20 -12.99 -18.67
CA GLU A 493 30.16 -11.99 -19.17
C GLU A 493 31.45 -12.64 -19.71
N GLU A 494 32.00 -13.63 -19.00
CA GLU A 494 33.18 -14.40 -19.46
C GLU A 494 32.91 -15.16 -20.76
N LYS A 495 31.71 -15.75 -20.90
CA LYS A 495 31.28 -16.40 -22.15
C LYS A 495 31.12 -15.42 -23.29
N ALA A 496 30.59 -14.22 -23.02
CA ALA A 496 30.47 -13.16 -24.03
C ALA A 496 31.84 -12.64 -24.48
N ALA A 497 32.79 -12.45 -23.54
CA ALA A 497 34.15 -12.02 -23.84
C ALA A 497 34.89 -13.06 -24.71
N THR A 498 34.85 -14.34 -24.32
CA THR A 498 35.48 -15.44 -25.10
C THR A 498 34.84 -15.65 -26.47
N ALA A 499 33.52 -15.45 -26.62
CA ALA A 499 32.84 -15.48 -27.91
C ALA A 499 33.19 -14.29 -28.82
N THR A 500 33.50 -13.13 -28.23
CA THR A 500 33.95 -11.94 -28.96
C THR A 500 35.40 -12.09 -29.42
N GLU A 501 36.27 -12.70 -28.61
CA GLU A 501 37.63 -13.07 -28.99
C GLU A 501 37.66 -14.12 -30.11
N ALA A 502 36.73 -15.09 -30.09
CA ALA A 502 36.59 -16.08 -31.17
C ALA A 502 36.05 -15.49 -32.49
N LYS A 503 35.34 -14.35 -32.44
CA LYS A 503 34.88 -13.60 -33.62
C LYS A 503 35.86 -12.54 -34.10
N GLY A 504 36.92 -12.23 -33.34
CA GLY A 504 37.93 -11.22 -33.65
C GLY A 504 38.99 -11.60 -34.69
N VAL A 505 38.75 -12.63 -35.53
CA VAL A 505 39.65 -13.00 -36.65
C VAL A 505 39.13 -12.50 -38.01
N GLU A 506 37.98 -11.81 -38.08
CA GLU A 506 37.58 -11.07 -39.29
C GLU A 506 37.35 -9.59 -38.98
N GLU A 507 38.19 -8.78 -39.62
CA GLU A 507 38.34 -7.33 -39.48
C GLU A 507 37.18 -6.57 -40.13
N SER A 508 36.55 -5.64 -39.40
CA SER A 508 36.31 -4.26 -39.87
C SER A 508 35.59 -3.44 -38.80
N GLY A 509 36.06 -2.21 -38.62
CA GLY A 509 35.68 -1.35 -37.52
C GLY A 509 34.36 -0.62 -37.70
N GLU A 510 33.68 -0.44 -36.57
CA GLU A 510 32.80 0.69 -36.31
C GLU A 510 32.88 1.04 -34.82
N VAL A 511 32.90 2.35 -34.54
CA VAL A 511 33.04 2.90 -33.20
C VAL A 511 31.66 2.92 -32.54
N GLU A 512 31.45 2.06 -31.54
CA GLU A 512 30.26 2.10 -30.69
C GLU A 512 30.52 2.97 -29.45
N VAL A 513 29.66 3.97 -29.26
CA VAL A 513 29.63 4.86 -28.10
C VAL A 513 28.82 4.18 -26.99
N THR A 514 29.44 3.90 -25.85
CA THR A 514 28.78 3.35 -24.67
C THR A 514 28.03 4.44 -23.88
N PRO A 515 26.78 4.19 -23.43
CA PRO A 515 26.04 5.13 -22.58
C PRO A 515 26.41 4.99 -21.08
N GLY A 516 26.53 6.13 -20.40
CA GLY A 516 27.22 6.33 -19.11
C GLY A 516 26.51 5.86 -17.82
N TRP A 517 25.84 4.72 -17.85
CA TRP A 517 25.26 4.05 -16.66
C TRP A 517 26.03 2.79 -16.24
N MET A 518 27.18 2.50 -16.87
CA MET A 518 28.07 1.38 -16.51
C MET A 518 29.11 1.74 -15.42
N ASP A 519 29.03 2.93 -14.81
CA ASP A 519 29.99 3.43 -13.82
C ASP A 519 29.48 3.40 -12.36
N GLU A 520 28.48 2.60 -12.03
CA GLU A 520 28.07 2.39 -10.64
C GLU A 520 28.85 1.22 -10.01
N MET A 521 29.82 1.57 -9.14
CA MET A 521 30.57 0.59 -8.36
C MET A 521 29.63 -0.17 -7.40
N PRO A 522 29.74 -1.51 -7.28
CA PRO A 522 28.95 -2.28 -6.33
C PRO A 522 29.23 -1.85 -4.88
N ALA A 523 28.20 -1.86 -4.04
CA ALA A 523 28.30 -1.60 -2.61
C ALA A 523 29.18 -2.65 -1.91
N GLU A 524 30.19 -2.21 -1.17
CA GLU A 524 31.02 -3.10 -0.33
C GLU A 524 30.19 -3.64 0.83
N LEU A 525 30.07 -4.98 0.94
CA LEU A 525 29.40 -5.63 2.07
C LEU A 525 30.36 -5.76 3.26
N PRO A 526 29.86 -5.73 4.52
CA PRO A 526 30.69 -5.81 5.74
C PRO A 526 31.52 -7.09 5.89
N GLU A 527 31.33 -8.06 5.01
CA GLU A 527 31.96 -9.39 5.03
C GLU A 527 33.32 -9.40 4.29
N ASP A 528 33.62 -8.33 3.55
CA ASP A 528 34.80 -8.25 2.67
C ASP A 528 36.08 -7.70 3.33
N LYS A 529 36.11 -7.43 4.64
CA LYS A 529 37.29 -6.81 5.28
C LYS A 529 37.71 -7.38 6.64
N VAL A 530 38.35 -8.56 6.63
CA VAL A 530 39.47 -8.91 7.55
C VAL A 530 40.39 -9.90 6.81
N LYS A 531 41.68 -9.63 6.51
CA LYS A 531 42.79 -9.34 7.42
C LYS A 531 43.90 -8.45 6.84
N GLU A 532 44.35 -7.55 7.72
CA GLU A 532 45.70 -7.09 8.06
C GLU A 532 46.84 -7.09 7.01
N GLY A 533 47.37 -5.89 6.77
CA GLY A 533 48.82 -5.69 6.64
C GLY A 533 49.28 -4.83 5.46
N LYS A 534 49.85 -3.66 5.78
CA LYS A 534 50.62 -2.72 4.93
C LYS A 534 49.82 -1.68 4.14
N TRP A 535 49.55 -0.56 4.82
CA TRP A 535 49.40 0.75 4.17
C TRP A 535 50.45 1.71 4.73
N GLU A 536 51.61 1.76 4.10
CA GLU A 536 52.45 2.97 4.14
C GLU A 536 52.54 3.53 2.72
N GLY A 537 52.05 4.76 2.58
CA GLY A 537 52.43 5.69 1.54
C GLY A 537 51.72 5.51 0.21
N LEU A 538 50.64 6.28 0.00
CA LEU A 538 50.32 6.93 -1.29
C LEU A 538 49.13 7.89 -1.15
N TRP A 539 49.29 8.93 -0.33
CA TRP A 539 48.53 10.18 -0.48
C TRP A 539 49.50 11.28 -0.91
N LYS A 540 49.63 11.48 -2.22
CA LYS A 540 50.08 12.77 -2.78
C LYS A 540 48.89 13.42 -3.46
N GLU A 541 48.47 14.53 -2.86
CA GLU A 541 47.46 15.47 -3.34
C GLU A 541 47.62 15.80 -4.83
N LYS A 542 46.51 15.75 -5.58
CA LYS A 542 46.38 16.48 -6.85
C LYS A 542 45.54 17.73 -6.62
N LYS A 543 46.20 18.89 -6.48
CA LYS A 543 45.57 20.20 -6.68
C LYS A 543 45.47 20.52 -8.17
N ASN A 544 44.30 21.04 -8.54
CA ASN A 544 43.84 21.40 -9.88
C ASN A 544 44.79 22.32 -10.68
N ARG A 545 45.00 21.96 -11.95
CA ARG A 545 45.57 22.83 -13.00
C ARG A 545 44.48 23.76 -13.54
N ARG A 546 44.61 25.07 -13.32
CA ARG A 546 44.00 26.10 -14.19
C ARG A 546 44.98 26.47 -15.31
N LYS A 547 44.47 26.49 -16.54
CA LYS A 547 45.16 26.92 -17.76
C LYS A 547 45.45 28.42 -17.70
N GLY A 548 46.67 28.82 -18.02
CA GLY A 548 47.06 30.22 -18.27
C GLY A 548 48.15 30.26 -19.35
N ARG A 549 47.83 30.90 -20.47
CA ARG A 549 48.70 31.13 -21.64
C ARG A 549 49.90 32.00 -21.26
N GLY A 550 51.08 31.71 -21.81
CA GLY A 550 52.22 32.64 -21.79
C GLY A 550 53.45 32.09 -22.50
N LYS A 551 53.64 32.47 -23.77
CA LYS A 551 54.90 32.30 -24.51
C LYS A 551 55.97 33.22 -23.91
N VAL A 552 57.10 32.70 -23.43
CA VAL A 552 58.38 33.44 -23.36
C VAL A 552 59.55 32.51 -23.70
N LYS A 553 60.44 33.02 -24.56
CA LYS A 553 61.67 32.41 -25.08
C LYS A 553 62.80 32.36 -24.04
N LYS A 554 63.75 31.44 -24.30
CA LYS A 554 65.21 31.38 -23.96
C LYS A 554 65.55 30.32 -22.92
N ARG A 555 66.72 29.68 -22.91
CA ARG A 555 67.79 29.30 -23.87
C ARG A 555 68.80 28.53 -22.99
N ARG A 556 69.45 27.48 -23.51
CA ARG A 556 70.59 26.71 -22.93
C ARG A 556 70.24 25.89 -21.68
N GLY A 557 70.68 24.65 -21.47
CA GLY A 557 71.73 23.85 -22.09
C GLY A 557 72.50 23.14 -20.97
N ARG A 558 72.93 21.89 -21.23
CA ARG A 558 73.78 21.00 -20.41
C ARG A 558 73.12 20.38 -19.17
N ARG A 559 73.49 19.18 -18.72
CA ARG A 559 74.13 17.97 -19.29
C ARG A 559 74.20 17.00 -18.09
N ASP A 560 74.35 15.72 -18.39
CA ASP A 560 74.91 14.68 -17.50
C ASP A 560 73.95 14.23 -16.38
N SER A 561 73.81 12.96 -15.98
CA SER A 561 74.24 11.63 -16.43
C SER A 561 73.79 10.70 -15.27
N LEU A 562 73.02 9.65 -15.54
CA LEU A 562 73.36 8.24 -15.23
C LEU A 562 73.83 8.01 -13.79
N SER A 563 72.94 7.51 -12.91
CA SER A 563 72.73 6.06 -12.61
C SER A 563 73.40 5.71 -11.27
N PRO A 564 73.06 4.60 -10.58
CA PRO A 564 72.27 3.42 -10.99
C PRO A 564 70.75 3.59 -10.91
#